data_AF-A0A972PA46-F1
#
_entry.id   AF-A0A972PA46-F1
#
_cell.length_a   1.000
_cell.length_b   1.000
_cell.length_c   1.000
_cell.angle_alpha   90.00
_cell.angle_beta   90.00
_cell.angle_gamma   90.00
#
_symmetry.space_group_name_H-M   'P 1'
#
loop_
_entity.id
_entity.type
_entity.pdbx_description
1 polymer ?
#
loop_
_entity_poly.entity_id
_entity_poly.type
_entity_poly.pdbx_seq_one_letter_code
_entity_poly.pdbx_strand_id
1 'polypeptide(L)'
;MGPKLTLTHLLLQGIPETMGTTAVALAFANLPLNWWIIIAVGVIQGLTAYLIRLLPIPFGFHTILLMITLPVFLKVATRQPFSSVLVRASVIAMLVLVVGRALFFSLC
;
A
#
# COMPACT_ATOMS: atom_id res chain seq x y z
N MET A 1 11.44 -17.97 -13.67
CA MET A 1 10.19 -18.05 -14.45
C MET A 1 9.18 -17.15 -13.75
N GLY A 2 9.19 -15.86 -14.06
CA GLY A 2 8.37 -14.87 -13.33
C GLY A 2 6.89 -15.13 -13.57
N PRO A 3 6.04 -15.17 -12.52
CA PRO A 3 4.61 -15.36 -12.71
C PRO A 3 4.12 -14.24 -13.63
N LYS A 4 3.44 -14.61 -14.72
CA LYS A 4 2.75 -13.67 -15.61
C LYS A 4 1.87 -12.80 -14.73
N LEU A 5 2.24 -11.53 -14.53
CA LEU A 5 1.42 -10.55 -13.82
C LEU A 5 0.15 -10.35 -14.64
N THR A 6 -0.82 -11.20 -14.39
CA THR A 6 -2.11 -11.17 -15.07
C THR A 6 -2.86 -10.00 -14.47
N LEU A 7 -3.51 -9.17 -15.31
CA LEU A 7 -4.34 -8.04 -14.88
C LEU A 7 -5.34 -8.42 -13.77
N THR A 8 -5.78 -9.68 -13.74
CA THR A 8 -6.62 -10.25 -12.68
C THR A 8 -5.97 -10.22 -11.30
N HIS A 9 -4.66 -10.52 -11.17
CA HIS A 9 -3.95 -10.42 -9.89
C HIS A 9 -3.88 -8.97 -9.37
N LEU A 10 -3.76 -8.00 -10.29
CA LEU A 10 -3.76 -6.59 -9.91
C LEU A 10 -5.14 -6.18 -9.39
N LEU A 11 -6.21 -6.56 -10.11
CA LEU A 11 -7.58 -6.17 -9.79
C LEU A 11 -8.13 -6.89 -8.54
N LEU A 12 -7.96 -8.22 -8.45
CA LEU A 12 -8.53 -9.01 -7.35
C LEU A 12 -7.69 -8.99 -6.07
N GLN A 13 -6.39 -8.73 -6.16
CA GLN A 13 -5.50 -8.80 -5.01
C GLN A 13 -4.76 -7.49 -4.79
N GLY A 14 -4.12 -6.94 -5.82
CA GLY A 14 -3.28 -5.74 -5.69
C GLY A 14 -4.04 -4.51 -5.18
N ILE A 15 -5.18 -4.19 -5.79
CA ILE A 15 -6.03 -3.05 -5.38
C ILE A 15 -6.62 -3.25 -3.97
N PRO A 16 -7.25 -4.40 -3.63
CA PRO A 16 -7.75 -4.59 -2.27
C PRO A 16 -6.63 -4.62 -1.21
N GLU A 17 -5.42 -5.13 -1.52
CA GLU A 17 -4.25 -5.03 -0.63
C GLU A 17 -3.87 -3.55 -0.35
N THR A 18 -3.82 -2.72 -1.39
CA THR A 18 -3.46 -1.30 -1.22
C THR A 18 -4.58 -0.47 -0.58
N MET A 19 -5.84 -0.81 -0.82
CA MET A 19 -6.97 -0.20 -0.11
C MET A 19 -6.96 -0.56 1.37
N GLY A 20 -6.71 -1.84 1.71
CA GLY A 20 -6.63 -2.30 3.10
C GLY A 20 -5.52 -1.61 3.88
N THR A 21 -4.32 -1.48 3.28
CA THR A 21 -3.22 -0.74 3.91
C THR A 21 -3.52 0.74 4.08
N THR A 22 -4.20 1.36 3.12
CA THR A 22 -4.63 2.75 3.25
C THR A 22 -5.62 2.94 4.40
N ALA A 23 -6.59 2.02 4.55
CA ALA A 23 -7.54 2.04 5.65
C ALA A 23 -6.85 1.87 7.01
N VAL A 24 -5.90 0.94 7.12
CA VAL A 24 -5.09 0.74 8.33
C VAL A 24 -4.29 2.00 8.65
N ALA A 25 -3.65 2.61 7.65
CA ALA A 25 -2.88 3.84 7.85
C ALA A 25 -3.74 5.02 8.34
N LEU A 26 -4.96 5.18 7.79
CA LEU A 26 -5.91 6.20 8.27
C LEU A 26 -6.38 5.92 9.70
N ALA A 27 -6.68 4.65 10.03
CA ALA A 27 -7.08 4.24 11.37
C ALA A 27 -5.99 4.52 12.41
N PHE A 28 -4.73 4.16 12.12
CA PHE A 28 -3.59 4.45 13.00
C PHE A 28 -3.28 5.95 13.09
N ALA A 29 -3.59 6.73 12.05
CA ALA A 29 -3.45 8.17 12.07
C ALA A 29 -4.59 8.91 12.80
N ASN A 30 -5.59 8.19 13.35
CA ASN A 30 -6.81 8.76 13.92
C ASN A 30 -7.55 9.71 12.95
N LEU A 31 -7.47 9.42 11.65
CA LEU A 31 -8.14 10.18 10.61
C LEU A 31 -9.49 9.52 10.25
N PRO A 32 -10.48 10.30 9.79
CA PRO A 32 -11.75 9.75 9.37
C PRO A 32 -11.54 8.76 8.22
N LEU A 33 -12.09 7.54 8.37
CA LEU A 33 -12.09 6.51 7.33
C LEU A 33 -13.05 6.90 6.20
N ASN A 34 -12.63 7.84 5.37
CA ASN A 34 -13.37 8.25 4.20
C ASN A 34 -13.12 7.26 3.05
N TRP A 35 -14.16 6.52 2.66
CA TRP A 35 -14.11 5.56 1.56
C TRP A 35 -13.59 6.15 0.24
N TRP A 36 -13.89 7.43 -0.03
CA TRP A 36 -13.39 8.11 -1.23
C TRP A 36 -11.87 8.26 -1.21
N ILE A 37 -11.29 8.56 -0.04
CA ILE A 37 -9.83 8.66 0.15
C ILE A 37 -9.20 7.27 0.06
N ILE A 38 -9.80 6.27 0.70
CA ILE A 38 -9.32 4.88 0.69
C ILE A 38 -9.26 4.33 -0.74
N ILE A 39 -10.32 4.53 -1.52
CA ILE A 39 -10.39 4.08 -2.91
C ILE A 39 -9.38 4.86 -3.75
N ALA A 40 -9.35 6.19 -3.67
CA ALA A 40 -8.45 7.01 -4.48
C ALA A 40 -6.97 6.69 -4.21
N VAL A 41 -6.56 6.70 -2.94
CA VAL A 41 -5.17 6.40 -2.55
C VAL A 41 -4.83 4.94 -2.80
N GLY A 42 -5.75 4.01 -2.51
CA GLY A 42 -5.56 2.59 -2.75
C GLY A 42 -5.34 2.27 -4.24
N VAL A 43 -6.14 2.87 -5.13
CA VAL A 43 -5.99 2.69 -6.58
C VAL A 43 -4.69 3.30 -7.09
N ILE A 44 -4.34 4.53 -6.68
CA ILE A 44 -3.09 5.19 -7.08
C ILE A 44 -1.87 4.39 -6.59
N GLN A 45 -1.90 3.92 -5.34
CA GLN A 45 -0.85 3.12 -4.75
C GLN A 45 -0.74 1.74 -5.44
N GLY A 46 -1.88 1.13 -5.80
CA GLY A 46 -1.94 -0.14 -6.53
C GLY A 46 -1.38 -0.02 -7.95
N LEU A 47 -1.70 1.07 -8.65
CA LEU A 47 -1.16 1.37 -9.98
C LEU A 47 0.35 1.62 -9.91
N THR A 48 0.78 2.38 -8.89
CA THR A 48 2.21 2.62 -8.62
C THR A 48 2.94 1.32 -8.33
N ALA A 49 2.36 0.42 -7.53
CA ALA A 49 2.90 -0.91 -7.28
C ALA A 49 3.04 -1.75 -8.56
N TYR A 50 2.07 -1.66 -9.46
CA TYR A 50 2.13 -2.34 -10.76
C TYR A 50 3.27 -1.81 -11.63
N LEU A 51 3.37 -0.49 -11.79
CA LEU A 51 4.42 0.16 -12.57
C LEU A 51 5.82 -0.16 -12.02
N ILE A 52 5.96 -0.14 -10.70
CA ILE A 52 7.21 -0.47 -10.01
C ILE A 52 7.58 -1.94 -10.25
N ARG A 53 6.61 -2.87 -10.26
CA ARG A 53 6.84 -4.30 -10.58
C ARG A 53 7.21 -4.57 -12.04
N LEU A 54 6.94 -3.66 -12.97
CA LEU A 54 7.44 -3.76 -14.35
C LEU A 54 8.95 -3.49 -14.42
N LEU A 55 9.50 -2.77 -13.45
CA LEU A 55 10.93 -2.56 -13.36
C LEU A 55 11.63 -3.84 -12.84
N PRO A 56 12.74 -4.28 -13.46
CA PRO A 56 13.48 -5.49 -13.08
C PRO A 56 14.33 -5.25 -11.82
N ILE A 57 13.71 -4.80 -10.74
CA ILE A 57 14.36 -4.56 -9.44
C ILE A 57 14.15 -5.81 -8.55
N PRO A 58 15.13 -6.20 -7.72
CA PRO A 58 14.98 -7.27 -6.75
C PRO A 58 13.75 -7.13 -5.84
N PHE A 59 13.18 -8.30 -5.50
CA PHE A 59 12.03 -8.42 -4.61
C PHE A 59 12.37 -7.80 -3.24
N GLY A 60 11.56 -6.85 -2.77
CA GLY A 60 11.79 -6.09 -1.53
C GLY A 60 12.02 -4.60 -1.75
N PHE A 61 12.77 -4.20 -2.77
CA PHE A 61 12.95 -2.77 -3.11
C PHE A 61 11.64 -2.11 -3.52
N HIS A 62 10.80 -2.85 -4.24
CA HIS A 62 9.44 -2.44 -4.59
C HIS A 62 8.63 -2.06 -3.33
N THR A 63 8.77 -2.84 -2.26
CA THR A 63 8.08 -2.62 -0.99
C THR A 63 8.59 -1.38 -0.27
N ILE A 64 9.92 -1.15 -0.29
CA ILE A 64 10.54 0.05 0.30
C ILE A 64 10.04 1.31 -0.43
N LEU A 65 10.00 1.29 -1.75
CA LEU A 65 9.46 2.39 -2.55
C LEU A 65 7.99 2.67 -2.19
N LEU A 66 7.16 1.63 -2.13
CA LEU A 66 5.76 1.76 -1.74
C LEU A 66 5.59 2.33 -0.33
N MET A 67 6.48 1.96 0.59
CA MET A 67 6.48 2.44 1.98
C MET A 67 6.74 3.95 2.07
N ILE A 68 7.53 4.49 1.15
CA ILE A 68 7.79 5.93 1.04
C ILE A 68 6.64 6.65 0.33
N THR A 69 6.02 6.05 -0.69
CA THR A 69 4.94 6.72 -1.46
C THR A 69 3.62 6.81 -0.69
N LEU A 70 3.31 5.83 0.16
CA LEU A 70 2.05 5.79 0.93
C LEU A 70 1.80 7.05 1.79
N PRO A 71 2.74 7.51 2.66
CA PRO A 71 2.54 8.71 3.46
C PRO A 71 2.42 9.97 2.60
N VAL A 72 3.10 10.01 1.44
CA VAL A 72 3.00 11.13 0.48
C VAL A 72 1.59 11.20 -0.10
N PHE A 73 1.04 10.07 -0.56
CA PHE A 73 -0.31 10.03 -1.11
C PHE A 73 -1.38 10.32 -0.05
N LEU A 74 -1.22 9.82 1.16
CA LEU A 74 -2.12 10.14 2.28
C LEU A 74 -2.09 11.62 2.65
N LYS A 75 -0.91 12.25 2.65
CA LYS A 75 -0.79 13.70 2.87
C LYS A 75 -1.53 14.48 1.78
N VAL A 76 -1.33 14.12 0.51
CA VAL A 76 -2.00 14.78 -0.62
C VAL A 76 -3.52 14.61 -0.54
N ALA A 77 -4.00 13.40 -0.22
CA ALA A 77 -5.42 13.09 -0.18
C ALA A 77 -6.14 13.66 1.04
N THR A 78 -5.49 13.69 2.21
CA THR A 78 -6.07 14.19 3.46
C THR A 78 -5.80 15.68 3.68
N ARG A 79 -4.89 16.29 2.91
CA ARG A 79 -4.38 17.67 3.08
C ARG A 79 -3.84 17.98 4.48
N GLN A 80 -3.47 16.95 5.24
CA GLN A 80 -2.90 17.08 6.58
C GLN A 80 -1.39 17.35 6.49
N PRO A 81 -0.79 18.07 7.45
CA PRO A 81 0.65 18.27 7.50
C PRO A 81 1.38 16.93 7.69
N PHE A 82 2.67 16.90 7.32
CA PHE A 82 3.55 15.78 7.62
C PHE A 82 3.77 15.70 9.13
N SER A 83 2.82 15.10 9.83
CA SER A 83 2.94 14.80 11.25
C SER A 83 3.69 13.48 11.41
N SER A 84 4.51 13.39 12.46
CA SER A 84 5.16 12.15 12.91
C SER A 84 4.15 11.01 13.05
N VAL A 85 2.89 11.32 13.35
CA VAL A 85 1.78 10.36 13.44
C VAL A 85 1.46 9.72 12.08
N LEU A 86 1.39 10.50 11.00
CA LEU A 86 1.04 10.01 9.67
C LEU A 86 2.14 9.08 9.11
N VAL A 87 3.40 9.45 9.35
CA VAL A 87 4.56 8.65 8.94
C VAL A 87 4.59 7.32 9.72
N ARG A 88 4.42 7.37 11.05
CA ARG A 88 4.34 6.16 11.89
C ARG A 88 3.18 5.25 11.47
N ALA A 89 2.01 5.81 11.21
CA ALA A 89 0.84 5.05 10.77
C ALA A 89 1.07 4.35 9.43
N SER A 90 1.73 5.03 8.48
CA SER A 90 2.06 4.46 7.17
C SER A 90 3.08 3.33 7.26
N VAL A 91 4.09 3.48 8.12
CA VAL A 91 5.09 2.45 8.42
C VAL A 91 4.42 1.22 9.03
N ILE A 92 3.55 1.40 10.02
CA ILE A 92 2.82 0.32 10.67
C ILE A 92 1.92 -0.40 9.67
N ALA A 93 1.17 0.33 8.85
CA ALA A 93 0.29 -0.26 7.83
C ALA A 93 1.06 -1.13 6.83
N MET A 94 2.25 -0.70 6.40
CA MET A 94 3.11 -1.48 5.53
C MET A 94 3.69 -2.71 6.23
N LEU A 95 4.04 -2.59 7.51
CA LEU A 95 4.52 -3.71 8.32
C LEU A 95 3.43 -4.79 8.45
N VAL A 96 2.17 -4.37 8.67
CA VAL A 96 1.01 -5.26 8.67
C VAL A 96 0.86 -5.98 7.32
N LEU A 97 1.04 -5.29 6.19
CA LEU A 97 1.00 -5.93 4.87
C LEU A 97 2.13 -6.95 4.68
N VAL A 98 3.36 -6.61 5.08
CA VAL A 98 4.51 -7.52 4.96
C VAL A 98 4.29 -8.78 5.79
N VAL A 99 3.84 -8.63 7.04
CA VAL A 99 3.54 -9.76 7.93
C VAL A 99 2.37 -10.58 7.38
N GLY A 100 1.28 -9.94 6.97
CA GLY A 100 0.13 -10.63 6.38
C GLY A 100 0.51 -11.44 5.13
N ARG A 101 1.36 -10.87 4.27
CA ARG A 101 1.87 -11.53 3.07
C ARG A 101 2.80 -12.70 3.40
N ALA A 102 3.67 -12.54 4.39
CA ALA A 102 4.58 -13.60 4.85
C ALA A 102 3.82 -14.78 5.48
N LEU A 103 2.83 -14.49 6.33
CA LEU A 103 1.96 -15.50 6.94
C LEU A 103 1.17 -16.26 5.88
N PHE A 104 0.54 -15.56 4.93
CA PHE A 104 -0.23 -16.19 3.86
C PHE A 104 0.65 -17.08 2.97
N PHE A 105 1.88 -16.65 2.66
CA PHE A 105 2.83 -17.46 1.91
C PHE A 105 3.34 -18.68 2.69
N SER A 106 3.42 -18.59 4.03
CA SER A 106 3.89 -19.70 4.88
C SER A 106 2.81 -20.75 5.18
N LEU A 107 1.54 -20.44 4.91
CA LEU A 107 0.37 -21.30 5.16
C LEU A 107 -0.09 -22.08 3.92
N CYS A 108 0.52 -21.86 2.75
CA CYS A 108 0.23 -22.49 1.46
C CYS A 108 1.48 -23.19 0.92
#